data_AF-A0A284QTY1-F1
#
_entry.id   AF-A0A284QTY1-F1
#
_cell.length_a   1.000
_cell.length_b   1.000
_cell.length_c   1.000
_cell.angle_alpha   90.00
_cell.angle_beta   90.00
_cell.angle_gamma   90.00
#
_symmetry.space_group_name_H-M   'P 1'
#
loop_
_entity.id
_entity.type
_entity.pdbx_description
1 polymer ?
#
loop_
_entity_poly.entity_id
_entity_poly.type
_entity_poly.pdbx_seq_one_letter_code
_entity_poly.pdbx_strand_id
1 'polypeptide(L)'
;MNKDSDEPQRHEDIVPQEVDVELEERGIHSNKNNEILQSEWCRSHAHAKQSQEEVLLLREEMWRVLQFLKWKAHWWDERRSIQNTGQDVAFAESLNAYACWQCDLQLLLRQSFQDIWMTLLEDMQKEMEAVTLEKSGADDEDGNDEEEDESDFEEVDSEGSDVNGSNDEDTGDIN
;
A
#
# COMPACT_ATOMS: atom_id res chain seq x y z
N MET A 1 88.87 23.45 -8.55
CA MET A 1 88.14 22.45 -9.35
C MET A 1 87.77 21.29 -8.44
N ASN A 2 86.48 21.25 -8.10
CA ASN A 2 85.60 20.18 -7.66
C ASN A 2 86.19 18.96 -6.91
N LYS A 3 85.75 18.87 -5.65
CA LYS A 3 85.72 17.67 -4.81
C LYS A 3 84.62 16.77 -5.36
N ASP A 4 84.97 15.61 -5.92
CA ASP A 4 83.98 14.55 -6.16
C ASP A 4 84.02 13.58 -4.99
N SER A 5 82.97 13.70 -4.17
CA SER A 5 82.59 12.77 -3.13
C SER A 5 82.14 11.46 -3.76
N ASP A 6 82.89 10.38 -3.53
CA ASP A 6 82.42 9.03 -3.81
C ASP A 6 81.78 8.50 -2.50
N GLU A 7 80.49 8.79 -2.35
CA GLU A 7 79.67 8.34 -1.22
C GLU A 7 78.89 7.09 -1.67
N PRO A 8 79.00 5.96 -0.96
CA PRO A 8 78.34 4.73 -1.38
C PRO A 8 76.82 4.87 -1.19
N GLN A 9 76.06 4.67 -2.27
CA GLN A 9 74.60 4.61 -2.18
C GLN A 9 74.19 3.47 -1.24
N ARG A 10 73.74 3.83 -0.04
CA ARG A 10 72.96 2.92 0.80
C ARG A 10 71.67 2.63 0.05
N HIS A 11 71.46 1.36 -0.26
CA HIS A 11 70.16 0.84 -0.66
C HIS A 11 69.23 1.13 0.53
N GLU A 12 68.42 2.18 0.42
CA GLU A 12 67.34 2.45 1.35
C GLU A 12 66.42 1.23 1.28
N ASP A 13 66.47 0.39 2.31
CA ASP A 13 65.48 -0.65 2.52
C ASP A 13 64.12 0.04 2.61
N ILE A 14 63.33 -0.09 1.55
CA ILE A 14 61.92 0.29 1.54
C ILE A 14 61.27 -0.62 2.56
N VAL A 15 61.12 -0.11 3.79
CA VAL A 15 60.23 -0.67 4.79
C VAL A 15 58.85 -0.70 4.14
N PRO A 16 58.23 -1.87 3.92
CA PRO A 16 56.87 -1.91 3.44
C PRO A 16 56.01 -1.16 4.44
N GLN A 17 55.34 -0.11 3.99
CA GLN A 17 54.31 0.53 4.80
C GLN A 17 53.26 -0.54 5.08
N GLU A 18 53.16 -0.96 6.35
CA GLU A 18 51.99 -1.64 6.87
C GLU A 18 50.84 -0.64 6.73
N VAL A 19 50.14 -0.70 5.60
CA VAL A 19 48.80 -0.13 5.48
C VAL A 19 48.00 -0.69 6.65
N ASP A 20 47.44 0.18 7.47
CA ASP A 20 46.61 -0.18 8.64
C ASP A 20 45.37 -0.97 8.17
N VAL A 21 45.53 -2.28 7.97
CA VAL A 21 44.48 -3.22 7.53
C VAL A 21 43.28 -3.16 8.47
N GLU A 22 43.50 -2.86 9.76
CA GLU A 22 42.45 -2.76 10.76
C GLU A 22 41.50 -1.56 10.54
N LEU A 23 41.99 -0.42 10.04
CA LEU A 23 41.15 0.74 9.75
C LEU A 23 40.27 0.50 8.51
N GLU A 24 40.82 -0.21 7.53
CA GLU A 24 40.11 -0.57 6.30
C GLU A 24 39.05 -1.65 6.56
N GLU A 25 39.36 -2.67 7.37
CA GLU A 25 38.39 -3.70 7.79
C GLU A 25 37.26 -3.12 8.65
N ARG A 26 37.56 -2.17 9.53
CA ARG A 26 36.55 -1.48 10.34
C ARG A 26 35.62 -0.60 9.49
N GLY A 27 36.17 0.11 8.50
CA GLY A 27 35.40 0.88 7.53
C GLY A 27 34.49 0.01 6.67
N ILE A 28 34.99 -1.14 6.20
CA ILE A 28 34.22 -2.13 5.43
C ILE A 28 33.11 -2.75 6.29
N HIS A 29 33.38 -3.09 7.56
CA HIS A 29 32.36 -3.63 8.45
C HIS A 29 31.25 -2.63 8.75
N SER A 30 31.62 -1.36 9.02
CA SER A 30 30.63 -0.29 9.22
C SER A 30 29.77 -0.04 7.99
N ASN A 31 30.35 -0.08 6.79
CA ASN A 31 29.60 0.13 5.55
C ASN A 31 28.64 -1.04 5.28
N LYS A 32 29.08 -2.29 5.45
CA LYS A 32 28.22 -3.48 5.36
C LYS A 32 27.05 -3.44 6.34
N ASN A 33 27.29 -3.01 7.58
CA ASN A 33 26.22 -2.88 8.57
C ASN A 33 25.21 -1.79 8.17
N ASN A 34 25.68 -0.68 7.59
CA ASN A 34 24.80 0.37 7.04
C ASN A 34 24.00 -0.12 5.84
N GLU A 35 24.61 -0.88 4.93
CA GLU A 35 23.91 -1.49 3.78
C GLU A 35 22.83 -2.48 4.24
N ILE A 36 23.15 -3.33 5.22
CA ILE A 36 22.18 -4.26 5.82
C ILE A 36 21.01 -3.47 6.42
N LEU A 37 21.30 -2.43 7.23
CA LEU A 37 20.27 -1.61 7.86
C LEU A 37 19.39 -0.90 6.82
N GLN A 38 19.99 -0.33 5.77
CA GLN A 38 19.25 0.28 4.67
C GLN A 38 18.38 -0.73 3.93
N SER A 39 18.89 -1.94 3.67
CA SER A 39 18.13 -3.00 3.00
C SER A 39 16.93 -3.47 3.83
N GLU A 40 17.11 -3.65 5.14
CA GLU A 40 16.04 -4.04 6.07
C GLU A 40 15.03 -2.91 6.25
N TRP A 41 15.47 -1.65 6.27
CA TRP A 41 14.57 -0.49 6.30
C TRP A 41 13.75 -0.40 5.02
N CYS A 42 14.38 -0.46 3.84
CA CYS A 42 13.68 -0.45 2.56
C CYS A 42 12.66 -1.58 2.45
N ARG A 43 13.01 -2.77 2.94
CA ARG A 43 12.12 -3.93 2.97
C ARG A 43 10.93 -3.72 3.89
N SER A 44 11.18 -3.27 5.12
CA SER A 44 10.12 -3.02 6.11
C SER A 44 9.19 -1.91 5.64
N HIS A 45 9.74 -0.85 5.04
CA HIS A 45 8.99 0.25 4.46
C HIS A 45 8.14 -0.18 3.26
N ALA A 46 8.69 -1.03 2.38
CA ALA A 46 7.93 -1.59 1.25
C ALA A 46 6.77 -2.46 1.75
N HIS A 47 6.98 -3.30 2.76
CA HIS A 47 5.91 -4.08 3.38
C HIS A 47 4.86 -3.19 4.06
N ALA A 48 5.27 -2.13 4.76
CA ALA A 48 4.35 -1.19 5.37
C ALA A 48 3.45 -0.53 4.31
N LYS A 49 4.04 -0.03 3.21
CA LYS A 49 3.27 0.54 2.08
C LYS A 49 2.32 -0.47 1.44
N GLN A 50 2.79 -1.68 1.16
CA GLN A 50 1.95 -2.74 0.58
C GLN A 50 0.78 -3.09 1.51
N SER A 51 1.03 -3.21 2.82
CA SER A 51 -0.03 -3.51 3.78
C SER A 51 -1.08 -2.41 3.85
N GLN A 52 -0.67 -1.14 3.71
CA GLN A 52 -1.60 -0.01 3.66
C GLN A 52 -2.48 -0.07 2.41
N GLU A 53 -1.92 -0.38 1.25
CA GLU A 53 -2.68 -0.57 0.00
C GLU A 53 -3.67 -1.74 0.11
N GLU A 54 -3.24 -2.87 0.66
CA GLU A 54 -4.08 -4.06 0.85
C GLU A 54 -5.28 -3.79 1.75
N VAL A 55 -5.10 -3.01 2.83
CA VAL A 55 -6.21 -2.60 3.72
C VAL A 55 -7.22 -1.72 2.98
N LEU A 56 -6.75 -0.78 2.14
CA LEU A 56 -7.63 0.07 1.34
C LEU A 56 -8.42 -0.76 0.31
N LEU A 57 -7.75 -1.70 -0.36
CA LEU A 57 -8.39 -2.61 -1.32
C LEU A 57 -9.42 -3.52 -0.64
N LEU A 58 -9.10 -4.06 0.54
CA LEU A 58 -10.04 -4.90 1.29
C LEU A 58 -11.32 -4.12 1.63
N ARG A 59 -11.18 -2.87 2.08
CA ARG A 59 -12.33 -2.01 2.36
C ARG A 59 -13.19 -1.81 1.12
N GLU A 60 -12.57 -1.54 -0.02
CA GLU A 60 -13.28 -1.39 -1.30
C GLU A 60 -14.02 -2.68 -1.70
N GLU A 61 -13.39 -3.85 -1.56
CA GLU A 61 -14.03 -5.14 -1.86
C GLU A 61 -15.21 -5.42 -0.92
N MET A 62 -15.10 -5.09 0.36
CA MET A 62 -16.22 -5.19 1.31
C MET A 62 -17.42 -4.37 0.81
N TRP A 63 -17.20 -3.10 0.44
CA TRP A 63 -18.26 -2.25 -0.14
C TRP A 63 -18.81 -2.84 -1.43
N ARG A 64 -17.96 -3.32 -2.33
CA ARG A 64 -18.36 -3.89 -3.63
C ARG A 64 -19.21 -5.16 -3.44
N VAL A 65 -18.88 -6.01 -2.48
CA VAL A 65 -19.70 -7.19 -2.14
C VAL A 65 -21.09 -6.77 -1.65
N LEU A 66 -21.20 -5.75 -0.78
CA LEU A 66 -22.51 -5.26 -0.33
C LEU A 66 -23.35 -4.72 -1.50
N GLN A 67 -22.73 -3.96 -2.40
CA GLN A 67 -23.42 -3.44 -3.59
C GLN A 67 -23.82 -4.56 -4.54
N PHE A 68 -22.97 -5.56 -4.75
CA PHE A 68 -23.27 -6.72 -5.56
C PHE A 68 -24.47 -7.49 -5.02
N LEU A 69 -24.53 -7.76 -3.71
CA LEU A 69 -25.65 -8.47 -3.08
C LEU A 69 -26.96 -7.69 -3.23
N LYS A 70 -26.91 -6.36 -3.02
CA LYS A 70 -28.07 -5.47 -3.22
C LYS A 70 -28.55 -5.51 -4.68
N TRP A 71 -27.63 -5.31 -5.63
CA TRP A 71 -27.94 -5.39 -7.06
C TRP A 71 -28.51 -6.76 -7.43
N LYS A 72 -27.96 -7.85 -6.88
CA LYS A 72 -28.43 -9.20 -7.17
C LYS A 72 -29.83 -9.46 -6.64
N ALA A 73 -30.17 -8.90 -5.48
CA ALA A 73 -31.54 -8.93 -4.94
C ALA A 73 -32.51 -8.21 -5.89
N HIS A 74 -32.18 -7.00 -6.34
CA HIS A 74 -32.98 -6.26 -7.33
C HIS A 74 -33.14 -7.03 -8.64
N TRP A 75 -32.07 -7.67 -9.12
CA TRP A 75 -32.11 -8.48 -10.32
C TRP A 75 -33.10 -9.65 -10.21
N TRP A 76 -33.19 -10.30 -9.05
CA TRP A 76 -34.19 -11.34 -8.80
C TRP A 76 -35.62 -10.78 -8.80
N ASP A 77 -35.81 -9.57 -8.28
CA ASP A 77 -37.11 -8.91 -8.23
C ASP A 77 -37.60 -8.47 -9.62
N GLU A 78 -36.72 -7.91 -10.44
CA GLU A 78 -37.01 -7.59 -11.85
C GLU A 78 -37.36 -8.86 -12.63
N ARG A 79 -36.62 -9.95 -12.42
CA ARG A 79 -36.85 -11.23 -13.09
C ARG A 79 -38.23 -11.80 -12.77
N ARG A 80 -38.71 -11.63 -11.54
CA ARG A 80 -40.07 -11.99 -11.12
C ARG A 80 -41.12 -11.25 -11.95
N SER A 81 -40.93 -9.96 -12.21
CA SER A 81 -41.84 -9.14 -13.01
C SER A 81 -41.93 -9.62 -14.46
N ILE A 82 -40.82 -10.10 -15.03
CA ILE A 82 -40.73 -10.48 -16.45
C ILE A 82 -41.35 -11.87 -16.71
N GLN A 83 -41.23 -12.81 -15.77
CA GLN A 83 -41.60 -14.22 -15.99
C GLN A 83 -43.10 -14.52 -15.97
N ASN A 84 -43.95 -13.56 -15.60
CA ASN A 84 -45.40 -13.73 -15.60
C ASN A 84 -46.05 -13.74 -17.00
N THR A 85 -45.28 -13.54 -18.08
CA THR A 85 -45.82 -13.51 -19.44
C THR A 85 -45.66 -14.87 -20.14
N GLY A 86 -46.61 -15.79 -19.94
CA GLY A 86 -46.80 -16.94 -20.84
C GLY A 86 -46.38 -18.33 -20.34
N GLN A 87 -46.15 -18.53 -19.04
CA GLN A 87 -45.89 -19.85 -18.45
C GLN A 87 -47.16 -20.45 -17.81
N ASP A 88 -47.15 -21.78 -17.62
CA ASP A 88 -48.17 -22.48 -16.83
C ASP A 88 -48.25 -21.89 -15.41
N VAL A 89 -49.47 -21.69 -14.90
CA VAL A 89 -49.75 -20.93 -13.68
C VAL A 89 -49.03 -21.52 -12.47
N ALA A 90 -49.04 -22.85 -12.33
CA ALA A 90 -48.37 -23.54 -11.23
C ALA A 90 -46.85 -23.42 -11.29
N PHE A 91 -46.28 -23.45 -12.51
CA PHE A 91 -44.84 -23.28 -12.70
C PHE A 91 -44.40 -21.83 -12.42
N ALA A 92 -45.18 -20.85 -12.90
CA ALA A 92 -44.93 -19.43 -12.64
C ALA A 92 -44.99 -19.09 -11.15
N GLU A 93 -45.94 -19.65 -10.40
CA GLU A 93 -46.05 -19.46 -8.95
C GLU A 93 -44.82 -20.00 -8.21
N SER A 94 -44.37 -21.22 -8.56
CA SER A 94 -43.18 -21.82 -7.94
C SER A 94 -41.90 -20.99 -8.18
N LEU A 95 -41.76 -20.44 -9.39
CA LEU A 95 -40.60 -19.66 -9.77
C LEU A 95 -40.61 -18.27 -9.11
N ASN A 96 -41.79 -17.66 -8.96
CA ASN A 96 -41.98 -16.43 -8.21
C ASN A 96 -41.62 -16.62 -6.73
N ALA A 97 -42.12 -17.68 -6.10
CA ALA A 97 -41.80 -18.01 -4.72
C ALA A 97 -40.27 -18.19 -4.52
N TYR A 98 -39.61 -18.88 -5.47
CA TYR A 98 -38.16 -19.04 -5.44
C TYR A 98 -37.41 -17.72 -5.63
N ALA A 99 -37.81 -16.89 -6.59
CA ALA A 99 -37.20 -15.58 -6.81
C ALA A 99 -37.39 -14.65 -5.59
N CYS A 100 -38.54 -14.73 -4.93
CA CYS A 100 -38.80 -14.03 -3.67
C CYS A 100 -37.80 -14.44 -2.58
N TRP A 101 -37.70 -15.74 -2.35
CA TRP A 101 -36.79 -16.28 -1.37
C TRP A 101 -35.33 -15.91 -1.67
N GLN A 102 -34.92 -15.94 -2.94
CA GLN A 102 -33.59 -15.51 -3.35
C GLN A 102 -33.34 -14.03 -3.07
N CYS A 103 -34.29 -13.15 -3.38
CA CYS A 103 -34.19 -11.74 -3.06
C CYS A 103 -33.96 -11.52 -1.56
N ASP A 104 -34.80 -12.13 -0.73
CA ASP A 104 -34.72 -12.03 0.73
C ASP A 104 -33.38 -12.58 1.26
N LEU A 105 -32.92 -13.71 0.72
CA LEU A 105 -31.64 -14.32 1.09
C LEU A 105 -30.44 -13.41 0.79
N GLN A 106 -30.42 -12.78 -0.40
CA GLN A 106 -29.34 -11.87 -0.78
C GLN A 106 -29.32 -10.62 0.11
N LEU A 107 -30.49 -10.08 0.45
CA LEU A 107 -30.61 -8.95 1.38
C LEU A 107 -30.18 -9.32 2.80
N LEU A 108 -30.53 -10.51 3.27
CA LEU A 108 -30.12 -11.03 4.57
C LEU A 108 -28.59 -11.20 4.63
N LEU A 109 -27.99 -11.77 3.58
CA LEU A 109 -26.53 -11.93 3.49
C LEU A 109 -25.82 -10.58 3.47
N ARG A 110 -26.39 -9.60 2.76
CA ARG A 110 -25.88 -8.23 2.76
C ARG A 110 -25.89 -7.64 4.17
N GLN A 111 -26.99 -7.81 4.89
CA GLN A 111 -27.11 -7.30 6.26
C GLN A 111 -26.12 -7.98 7.19
N SER A 112 -26.00 -9.30 7.13
CA SER A 112 -25.07 -10.02 8.02
C SER A 112 -23.62 -9.63 7.77
N PHE A 113 -23.20 -9.49 6.50
CA PHE A 113 -21.86 -9.02 6.17
C PHE A 113 -21.64 -7.58 6.61
N GLN A 114 -22.63 -6.71 6.40
CA GLN A 114 -22.56 -5.33 6.85
C GLN A 114 -22.37 -5.27 8.38
N ASP A 115 -23.14 -6.04 9.15
CA ASP A 115 -23.03 -6.06 10.60
C ASP A 115 -21.66 -6.57 11.04
N ILE A 116 -21.19 -7.70 10.50
CA ILE A 116 -19.87 -8.29 10.82
C ILE A 116 -18.75 -7.27 10.53
N TRP A 117 -18.81 -6.62 9.37
CA TRP A 117 -17.76 -5.72 8.93
C TRP A 117 -17.74 -4.39 9.68
N MET A 118 -18.91 -3.83 9.99
CA MET A 118 -18.99 -2.61 10.81
C MET A 118 -18.51 -2.88 12.24
N THR A 119 -18.87 -4.02 12.84
CA THR A 119 -18.38 -4.37 14.18
C THR A 119 -16.86 -4.54 14.22
N LEU A 120 -16.28 -5.20 13.20
CA LEU A 120 -14.82 -5.39 13.14
C LEU A 120 -14.08 -4.07 12.97
N LEU A 121 -14.60 -3.16 12.14
CA LEU A 121 -13.99 -1.85 11.93
C LEU A 121 -14.09 -0.97 13.18
N GLU A 122 -15.21 -1.00 13.88
CA GLU A 122 -15.39 -0.29 15.15
C GLU A 122 -14.44 -0.81 16.24
N ASP A 123 -14.24 -2.12 16.33
CA ASP A 123 -13.34 -2.73 17.31
C ASP A 123 -11.87 -2.41 17.00
N MET A 124 -11.46 -2.48 15.74
CA MET A 124 -10.11 -2.05 15.31
C MET A 124 -9.86 -0.57 15.61
N GLN A 125 -10.87 0.28 15.42
CA GLN A 125 -10.74 1.71 15.71
C GLN A 125 -10.59 1.98 17.21
N LYS A 126 -11.36 1.30 18.06
CA LYS A 126 -11.22 1.38 19.52
C LYS A 126 -9.85 0.89 20.01
N GLU A 127 -9.34 -0.20 19.45
CA GLU A 127 -7.99 -0.70 19.78
C GLU A 127 -6.91 0.31 19.41
N MET A 128 -7.02 0.95 18.23
CA MET A 128 -6.08 1.99 17.81
C MET A 128 -6.13 3.22 18.73
N GLU A 129 -7.33 3.64 19.16
CA GLU A 129 -7.53 4.74 20.11
C GLU A 129 -7.00 4.41 21.52
N ALA A 130 -7.09 3.16 21.97
CA ALA A 130 -6.54 2.74 23.26
C ALA A 130 -5.00 2.77 23.26
N VAL A 131 -4.37 2.29 22.19
CA VAL A 131 -2.90 2.29 22.04
C VAL A 131 -2.33 3.70 21.98
N THR A 132 -3.02 4.65 21.36
CA THR A 132 -2.58 6.06 21.32
C THR A 132 -2.67 6.74 22.68
N LEU A 133 -3.66 6.39 23.51
CA LEU A 133 -3.82 6.95 24.86
C LEU A 133 -2.80 6.40 25.86
N GLU A 134 -2.40 5.13 25.74
CA GLU A 134 -1.32 4.56 26.56
C GLU A 134 0.05 5.16 26.20
N LYS A 135 0.25 5.57 24.95
CA LYS A 135 1.51 6.14 24.46
C LYS A 135 1.69 7.61 24.83
N SER A 136 0.61 8.35 25.13
CA SER A 136 0.66 9.76 25.57
C SER A 136 0.75 9.95 27.09
N GLY A 137 0.68 8.87 27.88
CA GLY A 137 0.78 8.91 29.35
C GLY A 137 2.20 8.78 29.92
N ALA A 138 3.23 8.82 29.08
CA ALA A 138 4.63 8.63 29.47
C ALA A 138 5.54 9.65 28.80
N ASP A 139 5.34 10.94 29.07
CA ASP A 139 6.40 11.96 29.02
C ASP A 139 5.91 13.22 29.75
N ASP A 140 6.27 13.31 31.03
CA ASP A 140 6.41 14.58 31.74
C ASP A 140 7.82 14.58 32.36
N GLU A 141 8.55 15.66 32.07
CA GLU A 141 9.91 16.09 32.48
C GLU A 141 11.12 15.75 31.60
N ASP A 142 11.53 16.80 30.85
CA ASP A 142 12.88 17.36 30.67
C ASP A 142 13.21 17.50 29.17
N GLY A 143 13.07 18.66 28.53
CA GLY A 143 13.73 19.92 28.86
C GLY A 143 14.43 20.41 27.59
N ASN A 144 13.81 21.40 26.91
CA ASN A 144 14.42 22.39 26.03
C ASN A 144 15.41 21.93 24.93
N ASP A 145 14.98 21.95 23.66
CA ASP A 145 15.73 22.70 22.63
C ASP A 145 14.81 23.11 21.48
N GLU A 146 14.77 24.43 21.25
CA GLU A 146 14.10 25.07 20.11
C GLU A 146 15.02 24.93 18.89
N GLU A 147 14.58 24.22 17.85
CA GLU A 147 15.09 24.45 16.49
C GLU A 147 13.88 24.46 15.55
N GLU A 148 13.48 25.67 15.16
CA GLU A 148 12.54 25.93 14.07
C GLU A 148 13.21 25.52 12.75
N ASP A 149 12.83 24.37 12.16
CA ASP A 149 13.18 24.04 10.78
C ASP A 149 11.92 24.14 9.91
N GLU A 150 11.72 25.35 9.39
CA GLU A 150 10.75 25.70 8.35
C GLU A 150 11.14 25.02 7.04
N SER A 151 10.75 23.75 6.84
CA SER A 151 10.86 23.12 5.53
C SER A 151 9.65 23.50 4.66
N ASP A 152 9.85 24.61 3.95
CA ASP A 152 9.06 25.09 2.81
C ASP A 152 8.91 24.00 1.73
N PHE A 153 7.75 23.33 1.72
CA PHE A 153 7.40 22.36 0.69
C PHE A 153 6.70 23.11 -0.46
N GLU A 154 7.49 23.53 -1.45
CA GLU A 154 6.96 24.10 -2.68
C GLU A 154 6.17 23.04 -3.47
N GLU A 155 4.86 23.31 -3.60
CA GLU A 155 3.90 22.62 -4.44
C GLU A 155 4.25 22.88 -5.91
N VAL A 156 4.94 21.93 -6.56
CA VAL A 156 5.15 21.96 -8.01
C VAL A 156 3.88 21.49 -8.70
N ASP A 157 3.03 22.46 -9.03
CA ASP A 157 1.90 22.30 -9.93
C ASP A 157 2.44 22.05 -11.35
N SER A 158 2.21 20.84 -11.89
CA SER A 158 2.55 20.51 -13.28
C SER A 158 1.28 20.21 -14.06
N GLU A 159 0.54 21.27 -14.36
CA GLU A 159 -0.38 21.30 -15.49
C GLU A 159 0.41 21.49 -16.79
N GLY A 160 0.34 20.48 -17.66
CA GLY A 160 0.98 20.49 -18.97
C GLY A 160 0.24 19.57 -19.93
N SER A 161 -0.99 19.96 -20.27
CA SER A 161 -1.74 19.44 -21.42
C SER A 161 -0.97 19.71 -22.70
N ASP A 162 -0.73 18.68 -23.53
CA ASP A 162 -0.70 18.91 -24.98
C ASP A 162 -1.37 17.77 -25.77
N VAL A 163 -2.21 18.22 -26.69
CA VAL A 163 -3.17 17.48 -27.49
C VAL A 163 -2.55 17.17 -28.84
N ASN A 164 -2.57 15.90 -29.25
CA ASN A 164 -2.62 15.48 -30.65
C ASN A 164 -2.99 13.99 -30.67
N GLY A 165 -4.08 13.51 -31.27
CA GLY A 165 -4.67 13.91 -32.54
C GLY A 165 -4.49 12.75 -33.52
N SER A 166 -5.35 11.73 -33.45
CA SER A 166 -5.64 10.84 -34.58
C SER A 166 -6.99 10.14 -34.38
N ASN A 167 -8.02 10.74 -34.95
CA ASN A 167 -9.24 10.04 -35.36
C ASN A 167 -8.85 9.10 -36.50
N ASP A 168 -9.14 7.81 -36.36
CA ASP A 168 -9.47 6.97 -37.50
C ASP A 168 -10.78 6.26 -37.18
N GLU A 169 -11.81 6.67 -37.91
CA GLU A 169 -13.14 6.08 -37.93
C GLU A 169 -13.05 4.73 -38.67
N ASP A 170 -13.09 3.61 -37.94
CA ASP A 170 -13.38 2.31 -38.53
C ASP A 170 -14.88 2.03 -38.39
N THR A 171 -15.65 2.47 -39.37
CA THR A 171 -17.03 2.04 -39.55
C THR A 171 -17.03 0.60 -40.06
N GLY A 172 -16.99 -0.34 -39.11
CA GLY A 172 -17.26 -1.75 -39.35
C GLY A 172 -18.74 -1.95 -39.69
N ASP A 173 -19.02 -2.01 -40.98
CA ASP A 173 -20.28 -2.50 -41.56
C ASP A 173 -20.36 -4.01 -41.28
N ILE A 174 -21.20 -4.40 -40.31
CA ILE A 174 -21.48 -5.81 -40.01
C ILE A 174 -22.88 -6.11 -40.54
N ASN A 175 -22.86 -6.93 -41.58
CA ASN A 175 -23.95 -7.50 -42.37
C ASN A 175 -24.90 -8.37 -41.54
#